data_AF-A0A2S8BDJ8-F1
#
_entry.id   AF-A0A2S8BDJ8-F1
#
_cell.length_a   1.000
_cell.length_b   1.000
_cell.length_c   1.000
_cell.angle_alpha   90.00
_cell.angle_beta   90.00
_cell.angle_gamma   90.00
#
_symmetry.space_group_name_H-M   'P 1'
#
loop_
_entity.id
_entity.type
_entity.pdbx_description
1 polymer ?
#
loop_
_entity_poly.entity_id
_entity_poly.type
_entity_poly.pdbx_seq_one_letter_code
_entity_poly.pdbx_strand_id
1 'polypeptide(L)'
;MAVETKTFEEARAQAAECLGFTVSECLRTADGTVFEIPNPSLLDDEQQTRYDQLLLESESWDRHPDVTDDDGNMIRRGALLVPNRKNGELVENFDIQQAKAILGDRYPAFRAAGGRATDVTVIWWKMNRELNERRAADSKSAGGDRAVAAVPDADRGGAERVSPSADS
;
A
#
# COMPACT_ATOMS: atom_id res chain seq x y z
N MET A 1 -24.00 3.14 -29.15
CA MET A 1 -22.72 2.79 -28.48
C MET A 1 -23.07 1.90 -27.31
N ALA A 2 -22.58 0.66 -27.29
CA ALA A 2 -22.77 -0.23 -26.15
C ALA A 2 -21.87 0.27 -25.01
N VAL A 3 -22.43 0.45 -23.82
CA VAL A 3 -21.64 0.70 -22.61
C VAL A 3 -21.05 -0.66 -22.25
N GLU A 4 -19.75 -0.84 -22.43
CA GLU A 4 -19.02 -2.00 -21.90
C GLU A 4 -19.09 -1.95 -20.38
N THR A 5 -20.06 -2.65 -19.80
CA THR A 5 -20.12 -2.91 -18.36
C THR A 5 -19.04 -3.93 -18.02
N LYS A 6 -17.90 -3.45 -17.50
CA LYS A 6 -16.87 -4.31 -16.91
C LYS A 6 -17.39 -4.92 -15.62
N THR A 7 -17.02 -6.16 -15.37
CA THR A 7 -17.27 -6.78 -14.06
C THR A 7 -16.45 -6.07 -12.99
N PHE A 8 -16.86 -6.16 -11.72
CA PHE A 8 -16.10 -5.56 -10.62
C PHE A 8 -14.68 -6.14 -10.51
N GLU A 9 -14.50 -7.41 -10.88
CA GLU A 9 -13.19 -8.07 -10.94
C GLU A 9 -12.31 -7.45 -12.04
N GLU A 10 -12.86 -7.23 -13.23
CA GLU A 10 -12.15 -6.54 -14.32
C GLU A 10 -11.86 -5.08 -14.00
N ALA A 11 -12.76 -4.40 -13.29
CA ALA A 11 -12.53 -3.03 -12.82
C ALA A 11 -11.42 -2.96 -11.76
N ARG A 12 -11.33 -3.96 -10.87
CA ARG A 12 -10.23 -4.08 -9.89
C ARG A 12 -8.90 -4.43 -10.56
N ALA A 13 -8.91 -5.38 -11.50
CA ALA A 13 -7.74 -5.74 -12.30
C ALA A 13 -7.24 -4.52 -13.10
N GLN A 14 -8.14 -3.80 -13.75
CA GLN A 14 -7.79 -2.58 -14.48
C GLN A 14 -7.35 -1.45 -13.55
N ALA A 15 -7.96 -1.27 -12.37
CA ALA A 15 -7.49 -0.29 -11.39
C ALA A 15 -6.09 -0.63 -10.89
N ALA A 16 -5.79 -1.91 -10.67
CA ALA A 16 -4.45 -2.37 -10.30
C ALA A 16 -3.42 -2.11 -11.43
N GLU A 17 -3.79 -2.38 -12.68
CA GLU A 17 -2.95 -2.09 -13.86
C GLU A 17 -2.76 -0.59 -14.12
N CYS A 18 -3.83 0.22 -14.05
CA CYS A 18 -3.79 1.67 -14.31
C CYS A 18 -3.08 2.46 -13.21
N LEU A 19 -3.10 1.99 -11.96
CA LEU A 19 -2.48 2.69 -10.82
C LEU A 19 -1.11 2.12 -10.44
N GLY A 20 -0.58 1.14 -11.19
CA GLY A 20 0.73 0.56 -10.94
C GLY A 20 0.86 -0.14 -9.58
N PHE A 21 -0.28 -0.55 -8.99
CA PHE A 21 -0.29 -1.29 -7.73
C PHE A 21 0.19 -2.71 -7.98
N THR A 22 1.17 -3.17 -7.19
CA THR A 22 1.63 -4.55 -7.22
C THR A 22 0.42 -5.48 -7.16
N VAL A 23 0.31 -6.33 -8.19
CA VAL A 23 -0.66 -7.41 -8.36
C VAL A 23 -0.81 -8.20 -7.05
N SER A 24 -2.03 -8.65 -6.73
CA SER A 24 -2.20 -9.77 -5.81
C SER A 24 -1.21 -10.91 -6.16
N GLU A 25 -0.70 -11.62 -5.17
CA GLU A 25 0.24 -12.71 -5.43
C GLU A 25 -0.49 -14.04 -5.40
N CYS A 26 -0.40 -14.78 -6.51
CA CYS A 26 -1.05 -16.09 -6.66
C CYS A 26 -0.07 -17.20 -6.27
N LEU A 27 -0.40 -17.92 -5.21
CA LEU A 27 0.30 -19.13 -4.79
C LEU A 27 -0.37 -20.35 -5.43
N ARG A 28 0.38 -21.07 -6.27
CA ARG A 28 -0.06 -22.33 -6.85
C ARG A 28 0.47 -23.50 -6.05
N THR A 29 -0.42 -24.37 -5.61
CA THR A 29 -0.08 -25.58 -4.84
C THR A 29 0.20 -26.75 -5.79
N ALA A 30 0.77 -27.83 -5.27
CA ALA A 30 1.19 -28.98 -6.08
C ALA A 30 0.03 -29.70 -6.79
N ASP A 31 -1.18 -29.62 -6.24
CA ASP A 31 -2.43 -30.12 -6.81
C ASP A 31 -3.06 -29.16 -7.86
N GLY A 32 -2.42 -28.01 -8.11
CA GLY A 32 -2.88 -27.01 -9.08
C GLY A 32 -3.86 -25.98 -8.52
N THR A 33 -4.27 -26.08 -7.25
CA THR A 33 -5.11 -25.08 -6.60
C THR A 33 -4.37 -23.73 -6.54
N VAL A 34 -5.09 -22.63 -6.75
CA VAL A 34 -4.52 -21.28 -6.72
C VAL A 34 -5.12 -20.49 -5.56
N PHE A 35 -4.26 -20.00 -4.67
CA PHE A 35 -4.60 -19.08 -3.59
C PHE A 35 -4.13 -17.68 -3.96
N GLU A 36 -5.05 -16.73 -3.99
CA GLU A 36 -4.71 -15.33 -4.20
C GLU A 36 -4.50 -14.65 -2.85
N ILE A 37 -3.34 -14.00 -2.70
CA ILE A 37 -3.06 -13.10 -1.58
C ILE A 37 -3.23 -11.67 -2.11
N PRO A 38 -4.31 -10.96 -1.74
CA PRO A 38 -4.54 -9.60 -2.21
C PRO A 38 -3.47 -8.65 -1.70
N ASN A 39 -3.17 -7.62 -2.50
CA ASN A 39 -2.42 -6.47 -2.03
C ASN A 39 -3.15 -5.84 -0.82
N PRO A 40 -2.46 -5.42 0.24
CA PRO A 40 -3.09 -4.73 1.38
C PRO A 40 -3.99 -3.55 1.00
N SER A 41 -3.70 -2.85 -0.11
CA SER A 41 -4.52 -1.72 -0.60
C SER A 41 -5.75 -2.16 -1.43
N LEU A 42 -5.92 -3.45 -1.68
CA LEU A 42 -6.96 -4.03 -2.54
C LEU A 42 -7.83 -5.06 -1.80
N LEU A 43 -7.84 -5.04 -0.46
CA LEU A 43 -8.73 -5.89 0.32
C LEU A 43 -10.19 -5.56 -0.01
N ASP A 44 -11.02 -6.59 -0.12
CA ASP A 44 -12.46 -6.40 -0.14
C ASP A 44 -13.00 -6.01 1.26
N ASP A 45 -14.26 -5.58 1.32
CA ASP A 45 -14.87 -5.06 2.54
C ASP A 45 -14.87 -6.10 3.69
N GLU A 46 -15.03 -7.39 3.38
CA GLU A 46 -15.03 -8.43 4.39
C GLU A 46 -13.63 -8.72 4.91
N GLN A 47 -12.65 -8.80 4.01
CA GLN A 47 -11.23 -8.94 4.35
C GLN A 47 -10.76 -7.77 5.20
N GLN A 48 -11.09 -6.55 4.79
CA GLN A 48 -10.77 -5.31 5.51
C GLN A 48 -11.40 -5.33 6.90
N THR A 49 -12.68 -5.69 7.01
CA THR A 49 -13.38 -5.78 8.30
C THR A 49 -12.69 -6.77 9.25
N ARG A 50 -12.36 -7.98 8.77
CA ARG A 50 -11.67 -8.98 9.60
C ARG A 50 -10.28 -8.52 10.01
N TYR A 51 -9.56 -7.85 9.12
CA TYR A 51 -8.22 -7.36 9.39
C TYR A 51 -8.23 -6.19 10.40
N ASP A 52 -9.17 -5.25 10.28
CA ASP A 52 -9.33 -4.13 11.21
C ASP A 52 -9.75 -4.62 12.60
N GLN A 53 -10.63 -5.62 12.68
CA GLN A 53 -10.97 -6.26 13.95
C GLN A 53 -9.75 -6.89 14.61
N LEU A 54 -8.88 -7.56 13.84
CA LEU A 54 -7.62 -8.11 14.36
C LEU A 54 -6.69 -7.00 14.87
N LEU A 55 -6.55 -5.89 14.13
CA LEU A 55 -5.72 -4.77 14.56
C LEU A 55 -6.24 -4.18 15.87
N LEU A 56 -7.55 -3.90 15.96
CA LEU A 56 -8.18 -3.38 17.17
C LEU A 56 -8.01 -4.35 18.35
N GLU A 57 -8.25 -5.64 18.13
CA GLU A 57 -8.06 -6.67 19.16
C GLU A 57 -6.61 -6.70 19.65
N SER A 58 -5.63 -6.54 18.76
CA SER A 58 -4.21 -6.52 19.10
C SER A 58 -3.78 -5.34 19.98
N GLU A 59 -4.56 -4.26 20.01
CA GLU A 59 -4.32 -3.15 20.93
C GLU A 59 -4.53 -3.52 22.40
N SER A 60 -5.41 -4.50 22.63
CA SER A 60 -5.78 -4.99 23.96
C SER A 60 -4.85 -6.08 24.51
N TRP A 61 -3.84 -6.49 23.74
CA TRP A 61 -2.88 -7.51 24.16
C TRP A 61 -1.86 -6.96 25.16
N ASP A 62 -1.34 -7.87 25.98
CA ASP A 62 -0.42 -7.58 27.07
C ASP A 62 0.87 -6.95 26.55
N ARG A 63 1.34 -5.92 27.25
CA ARG A 63 2.52 -5.13 26.91
C ARG A 63 3.51 -5.10 28.06
N HIS A 64 4.78 -4.88 27.73
CA HIS A 64 5.74 -4.37 28.70
C HIS A 64 5.25 -3.03 29.28
N PRO A 65 5.71 -2.63 30.49
CA PRO A 65 5.42 -1.31 31.01
C PRO A 65 5.82 -0.20 30.04
N ASP A 66 5.08 0.90 30.05
CA ASP A 66 5.42 2.10 29.28
C ASP A 66 6.73 2.70 29.78
N VAL A 67 7.47 3.34 28.87
CA VAL A 67 8.67 4.09 29.20
C VAL A 67 8.25 5.53 29.50
N THR A 68 8.47 5.98 30.73
CA THR A 68 8.18 7.34 31.19
C THR A 68 9.46 8.14 31.41
N ASP A 69 9.37 9.47 31.37
CA ASP A 69 10.39 10.36 31.91
C ASP A 69 10.33 10.44 33.45
N ASP A 70 11.24 11.21 34.04
CA ASP A 70 11.31 11.42 35.49
C ASP A 70 10.08 12.17 36.04
N ASP A 71 9.37 12.90 35.17
CA ASP A 71 8.14 13.65 35.49
C ASP A 71 6.87 12.77 35.32
N GLY A 72 7.02 11.51 34.88
CA GLY A 72 5.94 10.56 34.67
C GLY A 72 5.22 10.70 33.32
N ASN A 73 5.70 11.53 32.40
CA ASN A 73 5.15 11.60 31.05
C ASN A 73 5.59 10.40 30.22
N MET A 74 4.65 9.81 29.47
CA MET A 74 4.94 8.67 28.60
C MET A 74 5.79 9.12 27.39
N ILE A 75 7.04 8.65 27.34
CA ILE A 75 7.96 8.82 26.20
C ILE A 75 7.63 7.79 25.11
N ARG A 76 7.35 6.55 25.51
CA ARG A 76 7.10 5.45 24.59
C ARG A 76 6.17 4.43 25.21
N ARG A 77 5.14 4.05 24.45
CA ARG A 77 4.28 2.93 24.80
C ARG A 77 5.08 1.63 24.83
N GLY A 78 4.80 0.79 25.81
CA GLY A 78 5.37 -0.54 25.94
C GLY A 78 5.11 -1.40 24.71
N ALA A 79 6.12 -2.16 24.30
CA ALA A 79 6.00 -3.14 23.24
C ALA A 79 5.08 -4.29 23.68
N LEU A 80 4.39 -4.91 22.73
CA LEU A 80 3.65 -6.16 22.96
C LEU A 80 4.59 -7.23 23.50
N LEU A 81 4.12 -8.02 24.47
CA LEU A 81 4.84 -9.20 24.93
C LEU A 81 4.90 -10.23 23.80
N VAL A 82 6.04 -10.90 23.66
CA VAL A 82 6.23 -12.01 22.70
C VAL A 82 6.56 -13.30 23.48
N PRO A 83 5.81 -14.41 23.31
CA PRO A 83 4.61 -14.54 22.48
C PRO A 83 3.45 -13.69 23.00
N ASN A 84 2.57 -13.26 22.09
CA ASN A 84 1.43 -12.38 22.39
C ASN A 84 0.50 -13.04 23.41
N ARG A 85 0.03 -12.23 24.37
CA ARG A 85 -0.89 -12.66 25.42
C ARG A 85 -2.02 -11.65 25.58
N LYS A 86 -3.14 -12.09 26.16
CA LYS A 86 -4.22 -11.23 26.62
C LYS A 86 -4.63 -11.69 28.01
N ASN A 87 -4.52 -10.80 29.00
CA ASN A 87 -4.79 -11.12 30.40
C ASN A 87 -3.94 -12.31 30.91
N GLY A 88 -2.68 -12.41 30.45
CA GLY A 88 -1.76 -13.49 30.81
C GLY A 88 -1.91 -14.78 30.02
N GLU A 89 -2.95 -14.93 29.21
CA GLU A 89 -3.20 -16.13 28.41
C GLU A 89 -2.62 -16.00 27.01
N LEU A 90 -2.05 -17.09 26.47
CA LEU A 90 -1.47 -17.12 25.13
C LEU A 90 -2.54 -16.88 24.07
N VAL A 91 -2.34 -15.87 23.23
CA VAL A 91 -3.19 -15.60 22.06
C VAL A 91 -2.62 -16.31 20.84
N GLU A 92 -3.48 -16.69 19.89
CA GLU A 92 -3.05 -17.25 18.61
C GLU A 92 -2.02 -16.33 17.93
N ASN A 93 -1.02 -16.92 17.26
CA ASN A 93 0.01 -16.14 16.58
C ASN A 93 -0.60 -15.15 15.57
N PHE A 94 -0.08 -13.92 15.54
CA PHE A 94 -0.62 -12.84 14.71
C PHE A 94 -0.65 -13.20 13.22
N ASP A 95 0.39 -13.84 12.69
CA ASP A 95 0.44 -14.23 11.27
C ASP A 95 -0.69 -15.22 10.94
N ILE A 96 -1.01 -16.13 11.86
CA ILE A 96 -2.13 -17.07 11.69
C ILE A 96 -3.46 -16.32 11.65
N GLN A 97 -3.67 -15.39 12.57
CA GLN A 97 -4.88 -14.57 12.60
C GLN A 97 -5.00 -13.69 11.35
N GLN A 98 -3.90 -13.10 10.90
CA GLN A 98 -3.83 -12.31 9.66
C GLN A 98 -4.17 -13.17 8.44
N ALA A 99 -3.56 -14.35 8.32
CA ALA A 99 -3.87 -15.26 7.21
C ALA A 99 -5.34 -15.70 7.21
N LYS A 100 -5.96 -15.92 8.38
CA LYS A 100 -7.40 -16.16 8.50
C LYS A 100 -8.25 -14.94 8.10
N ALA A 101 -7.84 -13.73 8.48
CA ALA A 101 -8.54 -12.51 8.09
C ALA A 101 -8.55 -12.33 6.56
N ILE A 102 -7.41 -12.61 5.91
CA ILE A 102 -7.24 -12.45 4.46
C ILE A 102 -7.95 -13.57 3.69
N LEU A 103 -7.72 -14.83 4.06
CA LEU A 103 -8.21 -15.97 3.30
C LEU A 103 -9.62 -16.41 3.70
N GLY A 104 -10.11 -16.02 4.87
CA GLY A 104 -11.41 -16.41 5.40
C GLY A 104 -11.59 -17.93 5.37
N ASP A 105 -12.71 -18.38 4.78
CA ASP A 105 -13.07 -19.80 4.64
C ASP A 105 -12.09 -20.61 3.80
N ARG A 106 -11.19 -19.97 3.04
CA ARG A 106 -10.15 -20.63 2.25
C ARG A 106 -8.93 -21.01 3.08
N TYR A 107 -8.77 -20.46 4.30
CA TYR A 107 -7.60 -20.72 5.14
C TYR A 107 -7.37 -22.21 5.47
N PRO A 108 -8.41 -23.01 5.83
CA PRO A 108 -8.23 -24.45 6.06
C PRO A 108 -7.71 -25.19 4.82
N ALA A 109 -8.24 -24.88 3.63
CA ALA A 109 -7.78 -25.47 2.36
C ALA A 109 -6.32 -25.05 2.04
N PHE A 110 -5.98 -23.79 2.28
CA PHE A 110 -4.61 -23.28 2.14
C PHE A 110 -3.63 -24.05 3.02
N ARG A 111 -3.98 -24.27 4.29
CA ARG A 111 -3.18 -25.05 5.24
C ARG A 111 -3.04 -26.51 4.82
N ALA A 112 -4.14 -27.13 4.40
CA ALA A 112 -4.14 -28.53 3.93
C ALA A 112 -3.27 -28.72 2.69
N ALA A 113 -3.17 -27.71 1.83
CA ALA A 113 -2.32 -27.72 0.65
C ALA A 113 -0.84 -27.38 0.93
N GLY A 114 -0.44 -27.28 2.21
CA GLY A 114 0.94 -27.02 2.65
C GLY A 114 1.28 -25.54 2.87
N GLY A 115 0.31 -24.64 2.72
CA GLY A 115 0.49 -23.21 2.99
C GLY A 115 0.82 -22.91 4.45
N ARG A 116 1.72 -21.94 4.68
CA ARG A 116 2.05 -21.46 6.03
C ARG A 116 1.55 -20.04 6.19
N ALA A 117 0.99 -19.71 7.35
CA ALA A 117 0.48 -18.37 7.62
C ALA A 117 1.56 -17.28 7.43
N THR A 118 2.79 -17.55 7.85
CA THR A 118 3.95 -16.67 7.63
C THR A 118 4.23 -16.38 6.16
N ASP A 119 3.88 -17.28 5.22
CA ASP A 119 4.05 -17.02 3.79
C ASP A 119 3.15 -15.83 3.35
N VAL A 120 1.93 -15.75 3.89
CA VAL A 120 1.00 -14.64 3.63
C VAL A 120 1.58 -13.32 4.14
N THR A 121 2.11 -13.31 5.36
CA THR A 121 2.73 -12.12 5.97
C THR A 121 3.96 -11.66 5.19
N VAL A 122 4.84 -12.58 4.76
CA VAL A 122 6.02 -12.26 3.95
C VAL A 122 5.64 -11.67 2.60
N ILE A 123 4.61 -12.21 1.94
CA ILE A 123 4.07 -11.69 0.68
C ILE A 123 3.56 -10.26 0.88
N TRP A 124 2.80 -10.00 1.95
CA TRP A 124 2.36 -8.64 2.29
C TRP A 124 3.52 -7.68 2.56
N TRP A 125 4.57 -8.10 3.25
CA TRP A 125 5.77 -7.28 3.45
C TRP A 125 6.46 -6.93 2.13
N LYS A 126 6.56 -7.90 1.21
CA LYS A 126 7.09 -7.69 -0.14
C LYS A 126 6.24 -6.67 -0.91
N MET A 127 4.93 -6.83 -0.94
CA MET A 127 4.01 -5.89 -1.61
C MET A 127 4.10 -4.47 -1.05
N ASN A 128 4.11 -4.34 0.28
CA ASN A 128 4.25 -3.04 0.95
C ASN A 128 5.60 -2.38 0.66
N ARG A 129 6.68 -3.17 0.63
CA ARG A 129 8.01 -2.67 0.27
C ARG A 129 8.03 -2.13 -1.16
N GLU A 130 7.51 -2.88 -2.13
CA GLU A 130 7.43 -2.45 -3.52
C GLU A 130 6.59 -1.16 -3.68
N LEU A 131 5.47 -1.05 -2.96
CA LEU A 131 4.64 0.15 -2.94
C LEU A 131 5.39 1.36 -2.38
N ASN A 132 6.10 1.18 -1.27
CA ASN A 132 6.88 2.25 -0.64
C ASN A 132 8.05 2.70 -1.52
N GLU A 133 8.76 1.76 -2.16
CA GLU A 133 9.84 2.05 -3.10
C GLU A 133 9.34 2.85 -4.31
N ARG A 134 8.16 2.51 -4.87
CA ARG A 134 7.53 3.28 -5.96
C ARG A 134 7.13 4.68 -5.53
N ARG A 135 6.45 4.83 -4.38
CA ARG A 135 6.06 6.15 -3.83
C ARG A 135 7.28 7.05 -3.62
N ALA A 136 8.39 6.49 -3.15
CA ALA A 136 9.64 7.21 -2.97
C ALA A 136 10.31 7.62 -4.29
N ALA A 137 10.20 6.81 -5.35
CA ALA A 137 10.69 7.14 -6.68
C ALA A 137 9.84 8.23 -7.37
N ASP A 138 8.51 8.15 -7.25
CA ASP A 138 7.58 9.12 -7.83
C ASP A 138 7.73 10.51 -7.19
N SER A 139 7.86 10.57 -5.86
CA SER A 139 8.09 11.82 -5.11
C SER A 139 9.37 12.57 -5.53
N LYS A 140 10.34 11.90 -6.18
CA LYS A 140 11.56 12.51 -6.70
C LYS A 140 11.42 13.09 -8.12
N SER A 141 10.28 12.90 -8.78
CA SER A 141 10.04 13.40 -10.15
C SER A 141 9.40 14.79 -10.20
N ALA A 142 8.99 15.35 -9.06
CA ALA A 142 8.37 16.68 -8.97
C ALA A 142 9.38 17.86 -8.86
N GLY A 143 10.69 17.59 -8.87
CA GLY A 143 11.75 18.60 -8.69
C GLY A 143 12.75 18.67 -9.85
N GLY A 144 12.35 18.28 -11.06
CA GLY A 144 13.17 18.41 -12.25
C GLY A 144 13.16 19.84 -12.78
N ASP A 145 14.21 20.58 -12.47
CA ASP A 145 14.57 21.91 -12.99
C ASP A 145 14.39 21.96 -14.51
N ARG A 146 13.22 22.40 -15.00
CA ARG A 146 13.05 22.81 -16.40
C ARG A 146 13.35 24.30 -16.45
N ALA A 147 14.64 24.61 -16.58
CA ALA A 147 15.04 25.84 -17.24
C ALA A 147 14.30 25.89 -18.58
N VAL A 148 13.28 26.74 -18.65
CA VAL A 148 12.49 26.95 -19.86
C VAL A 148 13.45 27.52 -20.89
N ALA A 149 13.85 26.69 -21.86
CA ALA A 149 14.62 27.17 -22.99
C ALA A 149 13.82 28.30 -23.65
N ALA A 150 14.43 29.49 -23.75
CA ALA A 150 13.85 30.61 -24.48
C ALA A 150 13.56 30.14 -25.91
N VAL A 151 12.30 30.21 -26.33
CA VAL A 151 11.87 29.95 -27.70
C VAL A 151 12.24 31.19 -28.53
N PRO A 152 13.14 31.11 -29.53
CA PRO A 152 13.24 32.15 -30.54
C PRO A 152 12.42 31.77 -31.78
N ASP A 153 11.73 32.77 -32.31
CA ASP A 153 11.59 33.12 -33.74
C ASP A 153 10.20 33.75 -33.96
N ALA A 154 10.17 35.07 -34.18
CA ALA A 154 10.21 35.69 -35.51
C ALA A 154 8.89 35.52 -36.25
N ASP A 155 8.09 36.61 -36.30
CA ASP A 155 7.64 37.25 -37.55
C ASP A 155 6.44 38.19 -37.27
N ARG A 156 6.66 39.50 -37.40
CA ARG A 156 5.60 40.45 -37.78
C ARG A 156 6.28 41.63 -38.47
N GLY A 157 6.34 41.51 -39.80
CA GLY A 157 6.83 42.54 -40.69
C GLY A 157 6.05 43.86 -40.62
N GLY A 158 6.70 44.89 -41.16
CA GLY A 158 6.12 46.21 -41.34
C GLY A 158 7.20 47.29 -41.37
N ALA A 159 7.97 47.33 -42.45
CA ALA A 159 8.82 48.47 -42.74
C ALA A 159 7.94 49.67 -43.14
N GLU A 160 8.03 50.80 -42.42
CA GLU A 160 8.01 52.12 -43.06
C GLU A 160 8.78 53.14 -42.22
N ARG A 161 9.69 53.83 -42.88
CA ARG A 161 10.56 54.90 -42.33
C ARG A 161 9.74 56.17 -42.16
N VAL A 162 10.01 56.96 -41.10
CA VAL A 162 10.31 58.41 -41.17
C VAL A 162 11.03 58.83 -39.86
N SER A 163 12.20 59.46 -39.98
CA SER A 163 12.96 60.16 -38.91
C SER A 163 12.67 61.67 -39.00
N PRO A 164 13.35 62.59 -38.27
CA PRO A 164 13.71 62.69 -36.84
C PRO A 164 13.34 64.10 -36.24
N SER A 165 13.43 64.28 -34.92
CA SER A 165 13.86 65.54 -34.23
C SER A 165 13.87 65.27 -32.72
N ALA A 166 14.99 65.23 -32.01
CA ALA A 166 15.91 66.32 -31.68
C ALA A 166 15.24 67.48 -30.90
N ASP A 167 15.61 67.50 -29.62
CA ASP A 167 15.90 68.66 -28.77
C ASP A 167 14.85 69.20 -27.78
N SER A 168 15.37 69.31 -26.55
CA SER A 168 14.99 70.16 -25.39
C SER A 168 13.69 69.88 -24.61
#